data_AF-A0A5C4JFA3-F1
#
_entry.id   AF-A0A5C4JFA3-F1
#
_cell.length_a   1.000
_cell.length_b   1.000
_cell.length_c   1.000
_cell.angle_alpha   90.00
_cell.angle_beta   90.00
_cell.angle_gamma   90.00
#
_symmetry.space_group_name_H-M   'P 1'
#
loop_
_entity.id
_entity.type
_entity.pdbx_description
1 polymer ?
#
loop_
_entity_poly.entity_id
_entity_poly.type
_entity_poly.pdbx_seq_one_letter_code
_entity_poly.pdbx_strand_id
1 'polypeptide(L)'
;MTTTPPPAGHPRRPQREHRAAAPSINHPARRPTRLDFDALRVILAGVSLVGIAFVLFAIISPSASGLEPRDDAEIDLPAWQGALVAAGVVAFAGLIAFGILLASRADRATADRARQSLQQAEHELAAADQLALPALWEVTQKRLDYYHQIATSQARTSFRNAQAAMVIGFVLLAVFATMAATADSTAAAAVTGALGAVAAALAGFISRTFVRSQDTSASHLRSYFDQPLEFSRYLAAERLLNSVQQLNEEQRAAILADLLRTVIAPTAPPRPVPRPPRPPSPSTCRPARPPRPAREVPDDVVRRVRRRSRR
;
A
#
# COMPACT_ATOMS: atom_id res chain seq x y z
N MET A 1 24.02 33.35 -89.57
CA MET A 1 23.12 32.97 -88.45
C MET A 1 23.35 31.50 -88.17
N THR A 2 24.20 31.21 -87.20
CA THR A 2 24.71 29.87 -86.89
C THR A 2 24.05 29.42 -85.60
N THR A 3 23.19 28.42 -85.70
CA THR A 3 22.45 27.81 -84.58
C THR A 3 23.31 26.75 -83.92
N THR A 4 23.75 27.02 -82.69
CA THR A 4 24.46 26.08 -81.82
C THR A 4 23.44 25.16 -81.11
N PRO A 5 23.59 23.82 -81.16
CA PRO A 5 22.69 22.91 -80.46
C PRO A 5 23.04 22.79 -78.96
N PRO A 6 22.07 22.47 -78.09
CA PRO A 6 22.28 22.33 -76.65
C PRO A 6 22.99 21.01 -76.29
N PRO A 7 23.73 20.96 -75.16
CA PRO A 7 24.49 19.80 -74.75
C PRO A 7 23.58 18.66 -74.25
N ALA A 8 23.97 17.43 -74.63
CA ALA A 8 23.30 16.18 -74.32
C ALA A 8 23.18 15.94 -72.80
N GLY A 9 21.97 15.55 -72.39
CA GLY A 9 21.63 15.24 -71.01
C GLY A 9 22.45 14.09 -70.44
N HIS A 10 22.96 14.29 -69.23
CA HIS A 10 23.55 13.23 -68.44
C HIS A 10 22.50 12.16 -68.08
N PRO A 11 22.82 10.86 -68.24
CA PRO A 11 21.95 9.80 -67.76
C PRO A 11 21.86 9.88 -66.24
N ARG A 12 20.63 10.05 -65.74
CA ARG A 12 20.30 9.95 -64.32
C ARG A 12 20.79 8.59 -63.81
N ARG A 13 21.81 8.59 -62.95
CA ARG A 13 22.19 7.42 -62.17
C ARG A 13 20.95 6.93 -61.42
N PRO A 14 20.63 5.63 -61.43
CA PRO A 14 19.60 5.10 -60.54
C PRO A 14 20.00 5.46 -59.11
N GLN A 15 19.13 6.21 -58.43
CA GLN A 15 19.17 6.33 -56.98
C GLN A 15 19.31 4.91 -56.45
N ARG A 16 20.47 4.61 -55.86
CA ARG A 16 20.55 3.52 -54.90
C ARG A 16 19.53 3.89 -53.84
N GLU A 17 18.39 3.20 -53.88
CA GLU A 17 17.53 3.03 -52.72
C GLU A 17 18.47 2.60 -51.60
N HIS A 18 18.82 3.55 -50.74
CA HIS A 18 19.11 3.26 -49.36
C HIS A 18 17.81 2.68 -48.80
N ARG A 19 17.59 1.38 -49.06
CA ARG A 19 16.93 0.51 -48.11
C ARG A 19 17.75 0.68 -46.83
N ALA A 20 17.31 1.64 -46.03
CA ALA A 20 17.58 1.68 -44.61
C ALA A 20 17.29 0.25 -44.15
N ALA A 21 18.35 -0.50 -43.88
CA ALA A 21 18.25 -1.77 -43.21
C ALA A 21 17.50 -1.45 -41.92
N ALA A 22 16.22 -1.84 -41.86
CA ALA A 22 15.46 -1.77 -40.65
C ALA A 22 16.34 -2.40 -39.56
N PRO A 23 16.59 -1.71 -38.44
CA PRO A 23 17.38 -2.29 -37.36
C PRO A 23 16.71 -3.62 -37.02
N SER A 24 17.43 -4.71 -37.32
CA SER A 24 17.06 -6.05 -36.89
C SER A 24 16.99 -5.98 -35.38
N ILE A 25 15.77 -5.83 -34.85
CA ILE A 25 15.46 -5.98 -33.44
C ILE A 25 15.77 -7.46 -33.15
N ASN A 26 17.03 -7.74 -32.85
CA ASN A 26 17.47 -8.99 -32.27
C ASN A 26 16.71 -9.11 -30.95
N HIS A 27 15.56 -9.76 -30.97
CA HIS A 27 14.90 -10.22 -29.77
C HIS A 27 15.89 -11.21 -29.12
N PRO A 28 16.51 -10.86 -27.98
CA PRO A 28 17.36 -11.82 -27.30
C PRO A 28 16.50 -13.04 -26.99
N ALA A 29 16.91 -14.19 -27.54
CA ALA A 29 16.29 -15.46 -27.29
C ALA A 29 16.07 -15.60 -25.78
N ARG A 30 14.79 -15.62 -25.37
CA ARG A 30 14.39 -15.82 -23.97
C ARG A 30 14.94 -17.17 -23.54
N ARG A 31 16.10 -17.18 -22.89
CA ARG A 31 16.59 -18.37 -22.20
C ARG A 31 15.48 -18.80 -21.23
N PRO A 32 15.07 -20.07 -21.23
CA PRO A 32 14.09 -20.56 -20.26
C PRO A 32 14.64 -20.25 -18.86
N THR A 33 13.89 -19.42 -18.14
CA THR A 33 14.17 -19.02 -16.77
C THR A 33 14.38 -20.28 -15.95
N ARG A 34 15.61 -20.46 -15.45
CA ARG A 34 15.89 -21.38 -14.33
C ARG A 34 14.78 -21.15 -13.31
N LEU A 35 13.97 -22.17 -13.04
CA LEU A 35 13.05 -22.15 -11.92
C LEU A 35 13.87 -21.72 -10.70
N ASP A 36 13.52 -20.56 -10.16
CA ASP A 36 14.28 -19.86 -9.15
C ASP A 36 14.34 -20.75 -7.90
N PHE A 37 15.46 -21.40 -7.64
CA PHE A 37 15.59 -22.40 -6.56
C PHE A 37 15.24 -21.82 -5.18
N ASP A 38 15.36 -20.50 -5.03
CA ASP A 38 14.97 -19.78 -3.81
C ASP A 38 13.44 -19.77 -3.61
N ALA A 39 12.67 -19.93 -4.68
CA ALA A 39 11.24 -20.17 -4.60
C ALA A 39 10.88 -21.49 -3.97
N LEU A 40 11.54 -22.53 -4.46
CA LEU A 40 11.33 -23.88 -3.99
C LEU A 40 11.75 -23.98 -2.52
N ARG A 41 12.84 -23.31 -2.12
CA ARG A 41 13.32 -23.25 -0.73
C ARG A 41 12.34 -22.57 0.22
N VAL A 42 11.70 -21.47 -0.17
CA VAL A 42 10.72 -20.82 0.72
C VAL A 42 9.44 -21.65 0.85
N ILE A 43 9.02 -22.33 -0.23
CA ILE A 43 7.89 -23.27 -0.18
C ILE A 43 8.23 -24.46 0.73
N LEU A 44 9.40 -25.07 0.54
CA LEU A 44 9.90 -26.15 1.39
C LEU A 44 10.03 -25.73 2.85
N ALA A 45 10.53 -24.52 3.13
CA ALA A 45 10.65 -24.01 4.49
C ALA A 45 9.27 -23.80 5.14
N GLY A 46 8.30 -23.24 4.41
CA GLY A 46 6.93 -23.07 4.89
C GLY A 46 6.27 -24.42 5.21
N VAL A 47 6.31 -25.37 4.28
CA VAL A 47 5.76 -26.72 4.45
C VAL A 47 6.47 -27.48 5.58
N SER A 48 7.79 -27.32 5.73
CA SER A 48 8.57 -27.94 6.80
C SER A 48 8.17 -27.39 8.17
N LEU A 49 7.90 -26.10 8.29
CA LEU A 49 7.49 -25.49 9.55
C LEU A 49 6.08 -25.96 9.98
N VAL A 50 5.18 -26.15 9.02
CA VAL A 50 3.87 -26.80 9.25
C VAL A 50 4.04 -28.23 9.74
N GLY A 51 4.93 -29.00 9.09
CA GLY A 51 5.23 -30.37 9.48
C GLY A 51 5.86 -30.48 10.87
N ILE A 52 6.81 -29.59 11.21
CA ILE A 52 7.47 -29.56 12.52
C ILE A 52 6.48 -29.19 13.63
N ALA A 53 5.60 -28.20 13.39
CA ALA A 53 4.56 -27.84 14.35
C ALA A 53 3.57 -29.01 14.59
N PHE A 54 3.20 -29.73 13.53
CA PHE A 54 2.36 -30.93 13.62
C PHE A 54 3.04 -32.06 14.42
N VAL A 55 4.33 -32.30 14.15
CA VAL A 55 5.11 -33.34 14.86
C VAL A 55 5.34 -32.99 16.33
N LEU A 56 5.71 -31.74 16.65
CA LEU A 56 5.88 -31.30 18.04
C LEU A 56 4.55 -31.38 18.82
N PHE A 57 3.43 -31.01 18.20
CA PHE A 57 2.12 -31.14 18.83
C PHE A 57 1.72 -32.60 19.06
N ALA A 58 2.01 -33.49 18.11
CA ALA A 58 1.78 -34.94 18.27
C ALA A 58 2.64 -35.54 19.40
N ILE A 59 3.86 -35.03 19.62
CA ILE A 59 4.75 -35.47 20.70
C ILE A 59 4.31 -34.94 22.07
N ILE A 60 3.77 -33.71 22.12
CA ILE A 60 3.35 -33.05 23.38
C ILE A 60 1.90 -33.40 23.76
N SER A 61 1.12 -33.96 22.84
CA SER A 61 -0.28 -34.35 23.11
C SER A 61 -0.33 -35.43 24.20
N PRO A 62 -1.02 -35.19 25.32
CA PRO A 62 -1.00 -36.05 26.52
C PRO A 62 -1.66 -37.42 26.33
N SER A 63 -2.23 -37.70 25.15
CA SER A 63 -2.77 -39.02 24.80
C SER A 63 -1.71 -40.14 24.72
N ALA A 64 -0.41 -39.81 24.77
CA ALA A 64 0.67 -40.79 24.88
C ALA A 64 1.06 -41.15 26.33
N SER A 65 0.65 -40.35 27.32
CA SER A 65 0.86 -40.67 28.73
C SER A 65 -0.39 -41.33 29.28
N GLY A 66 -0.43 -42.67 29.28
CA GLY A 66 -1.55 -43.49 29.75
C GLY A 66 -1.91 -43.30 31.23
N LEU A 67 -2.45 -42.13 31.58
CA LEU A 67 -3.09 -41.83 32.84
C LEU A 67 -4.59 -42.11 32.67
N GLU A 68 -5.11 -43.02 33.48
CA GLU A 68 -6.52 -43.44 33.44
C GLU A 68 -7.47 -42.23 33.54
N PRO A 69 -8.48 -42.13 32.65
CA PRO A 69 -9.51 -41.11 32.76
C PRO A 69 -10.41 -41.41 33.97
N ARG A 70 -10.66 -40.40 34.79
CA ARG A 70 -11.58 -40.47 35.94
C ARG A 70 -12.96 -40.01 35.49
N ASP A 71 -13.96 -40.87 35.69
CA ASP A 71 -15.36 -40.76 35.23
C ASP A 71 -16.15 -39.58 35.83
N ASP A 72 -15.88 -38.34 35.42
CA ASP A 72 -16.71 -37.18 35.79
C ASP A 72 -17.09 -36.35 34.56
N ALA A 73 -18.02 -36.84 33.73
CA ALA A 73 -18.80 -36.11 32.71
C ALA A 73 -18.04 -35.01 31.92
N GLU A 74 -16.84 -35.33 31.44
CA GLU A 74 -16.04 -34.48 30.57
C GLU A 74 -16.64 -34.55 29.16
N ILE A 75 -16.94 -33.40 28.54
CA ILE A 75 -17.31 -33.35 27.13
C ILE A 75 -16.06 -33.73 26.35
N ASP A 76 -15.92 -35.02 26.07
CA ASP A 76 -14.78 -35.64 25.43
C ASP A 76 -14.77 -35.22 23.94
N LEU A 77 -14.37 -33.97 23.69
CA LEU A 77 -14.03 -33.50 22.36
C LEU A 77 -12.78 -34.29 21.97
N PRO A 78 -12.90 -35.26 21.04
CA PRO A 78 -11.85 -36.22 20.85
C PRO A 78 -10.60 -35.48 20.34
N ALA A 79 -9.45 -35.75 20.95
CA ALA A 79 -8.20 -34.99 20.80
C ALA A 79 -7.79 -34.68 19.33
N TRP A 80 -8.29 -35.45 18.36
CA TRP A 80 -8.11 -35.19 16.94
C TRP A 80 -8.75 -33.88 16.45
N GLN A 81 -9.80 -33.36 17.09
CA GLN A 81 -10.45 -32.11 16.68
C GLN A 81 -9.56 -30.88 16.90
N GLY A 82 -8.88 -30.80 18.04
CA GLY A 82 -7.91 -29.73 18.31
C GLY A 82 -6.75 -29.76 17.32
N ALA A 83 -6.26 -30.96 16.99
CA ALA A 83 -5.22 -31.14 15.98
C ALA A 83 -5.67 -30.70 14.58
N LEU A 84 -6.92 -30.98 14.18
CA LEU A 84 -7.45 -30.53 12.89
C LEU A 84 -7.60 -29.01 12.81
N VAL A 85 -8.06 -28.36 13.88
CA VAL A 85 -8.19 -26.89 13.93
C VAL A 85 -6.80 -26.26 13.82
N ALA A 86 -5.83 -26.74 14.59
CA ALA A 86 -4.44 -26.24 14.52
C ALA A 86 -3.84 -26.44 13.13
N ALA A 87 -3.99 -27.64 12.53
CA ALA A 87 -3.52 -27.93 11.17
C ALA A 87 -4.19 -27.02 10.13
N GLY A 88 -5.50 -26.78 10.25
CA GLY A 88 -6.25 -25.89 9.37
C GLY A 88 -5.76 -24.44 9.44
N VAL A 89 -5.51 -23.91 10.64
CA VAL A 89 -4.98 -22.55 10.84
C VAL A 89 -3.59 -22.40 10.22
N VAL A 90 -2.71 -23.38 10.45
CA VAL A 90 -1.34 -23.37 9.92
C VAL A 90 -1.35 -23.49 8.38
N ALA A 91 -2.16 -24.38 7.82
CA ALA A 91 -2.31 -24.52 6.37
C ALA A 91 -2.85 -23.22 5.73
N PHE A 92 -3.84 -22.58 6.37
CA PHE A 92 -4.41 -21.32 5.91
C PHE A 92 -3.40 -20.17 5.97
N ALA A 93 -2.63 -20.05 7.06
CA ALA A 93 -1.55 -19.07 7.16
C ALA A 93 -0.46 -19.30 6.09
N GLY A 94 -0.12 -20.57 5.82
CA GLY A 94 0.80 -20.96 4.76
C GLY A 94 0.33 -20.55 3.36
N LEU A 95 -0.96 -20.73 3.05
CA LEU A 95 -1.57 -20.29 1.79
C LEU A 95 -1.51 -18.77 1.61
N ILE A 96 -1.78 -18.00 2.68
CA ILE A 96 -1.68 -16.54 2.65
C ILE A 96 -0.22 -16.11 2.38
N ALA A 97 0.73 -16.68 3.14
CA ALA A 97 2.15 -16.39 2.97
C ALA A 97 2.64 -16.73 1.55
N PHE A 98 2.20 -17.86 1.01
CA PHE A 98 2.49 -18.28 -0.36
C PHE A 98 1.92 -17.30 -1.40
N GLY A 99 0.66 -16.87 -1.23
CA GLY A 99 0.04 -15.86 -2.10
C GLY A 99 0.75 -14.51 -2.07
N ILE A 100 1.22 -14.08 -0.89
CA ILE A 100 2.05 -12.87 -0.74
C ILE A 100 3.34 -13.03 -1.57
N LEU A 101 4.01 -14.17 -1.41
CA LEU A 101 5.28 -14.47 -2.04
C LEU A 101 5.18 -14.54 -3.57
N LEU A 102 4.16 -15.21 -4.10
CA LEU A 102 3.95 -15.34 -5.55
C LEU A 102 3.77 -13.98 -6.21
N ALA A 103 2.90 -13.14 -5.68
CA ALA A 103 2.70 -11.85 -6.32
C ALA A 103 3.83 -10.86 -6.02
N SER A 104 4.62 -11.03 -4.94
CA SER A 104 5.90 -10.31 -4.80
C SER A 104 6.90 -10.62 -5.91
N ARG A 105 6.86 -11.82 -6.49
CA ARG A 105 7.70 -12.16 -7.66
C ARG A 105 7.24 -11.49 -8.93
N ALA A 106 5.93 -11.48 -9.16
CA ALA A 106 5.35 -10.80 -10.31
C ALA A 106 5.71 -9.30 -10.28
N ASP A 107 5.64 -8.68 -9.10
CA ASP A 107 6.02 -7.28 -8.90
C ASP A 107 7.52 -7.05 -9.19
N ARG A 108 8.43 -7.92 -8.71
CA ARG A 108 9.87 -7.84 -9.02
C ARG A 108 10.16 -7.94 -10.51
N ALA A 109 9.58 -8.93 -11.20
CA ALA A 109 9.77 -9.10 -12.64
C ALA A 109 9.28 -7.88 -13.44
N THR A 110 8.23 -7.21 -12.96
CA THR A 110 7.71 -6.01 -13.61
C THR A 110 8.62 -4.81 -13.35
N ALA A 111 9.13 -4.65 -12.12
CA ALA A 111 10.09 -3.60 -11.77
C ALA A 111 11.42 -3.73 -12.52
N ASP A 112 11.91 -4.95 -12.74
CA ASP A 112 13.15 -5.21 -13.47
C ASP A 112 13.01 -4.84 -14.96
N ARG A 113 11.87 -5.17 -15.59
CA ARG A 113 11.58 -4.74 -16.97
C ARG A 113 11.54 -3.21 -17.09
N ALA A 114 10.93 -2.55 -16.11
CA ALA A 114 10.86 -1.11 -16.07
C ALA A 114 12.26 -0.47 -15.97
N ARG A 115 13.11 -0.98 -15.06
CA ARG A 115 14.52 -0.57 -14.94
C ARG A 115 15.29 -0.76 -16.25
N GLN A 116 15.16 -1.93 -16.86
CA GLN A 116 15.85 -2.23 -18.13
C GLN A 116 15.41 -1.27 -19.24
N SER A 117 14.11 -0.98 -19.34
CA SER A 117 13.58 -0.06 -20.36
C SER A 117 14.08 1.39 -20.18
N LEU A 118 14.29 1.81 -18.93
CA LEU A 118 14.87 3.11 -18.59
C LEU A 118 16.37 3.13 -18.92
N GLN A 119 17.12 2.12 -18.50
CA GLN A 119 18.55 2.01 -18.77
C GLN A 119 18.85 2.00 -20.28
N GLN A 120 18.02 1.31 -21.07
CA GLN A 120 18.13 1.33 -22.53
C GLN A 120 17.95 2.73 -23.11
N ALA A 121 16.91 3.47 -22.69
CA ALA A 121 16.70 4.83 -23.16
C ALA A 121 17.82 5.79 -22.72
N GLU A 122 18.38 5.59 -21.52
CA GLU A 122 19.54 6.35 -21.06
C GLU A 122 20.81 6.05 -21.88
N HIS A 123 21.02 4.78 -22.27
CA HIS A 123 22.14 4.39 -23.14
C HIS A 123 21.97 4.92 -24.57
N GLU A 124 20.74 4.87 -25.11
CA GLU A 124 20.42 5.45 -26.43
C GLU A 124 20.63 6.96 -26.43
N LEU A 125 20.21 7.66 -25.37
CA LEU A 125 20.46 9.10 -25.21
C LEU A 125 21.96 9.40 -25.07
N ALA A 126 22.72 8.60 -24.33
CA ALA A 126 24.17 8.78 -24.19
C ALA A 126 24.93 8.51 -25.49
N ALA A 127 24.41 7.62 -26.34
CA ALA A 127 24.98 7.32 -27.65
C ALA A 127 24.57 8.35 -28.72
N ALA A 128 23.41 8.98 -28.57
CA ALA A 128 22.98 10.09 -29.40
C ALA A 128 23.75 11.36 -28.98
N ASP A 129 24.86 11.63 -29.67
CA ASP A 129 25.75 12.79 -29.46
C ASP A 129 25.08 14.17 -29.72
N GLN A 130 23.77 14.19 -29.90
CA GLN A 130 22.96 15.40 -30.00
C GLN A 130 21.94 15.41 -28.86
N LEU A 131 22.03 16.45 -28.02
CA LEU A 131 21.03 16.90 -27.04
C LEU A 131 19.72 17.37 -27.73
N ALA A 132 19.27 16.62 -28.73
CA ALA A 132 18.03 16.87 -29.42
C ALA A 132 16.90 16.79 -28.39
N LEU A 133 16.20 17.90 -28.23
CA LEU A 133 15.07 18.08 -27.32
C LEU A 133 14.09 16.88 -27.29
N PRO A 134 13.77 16.21 -28.43
CA PRO A 134 12.92 15.02 -28.43
C PRO A 134 13.50 13.83 -27.63
N ALA A 135 14.81 13.58 -27.69
CA ALA A 135 15.43 12.44 -26.99
C ALA A 135 15.48 12.67 -25.47
N LEU A 136 15.74 13.91 -25.04
CA LEU A 136 15.62 14.33 -23.64
C LEU A 136 14.19 14.18 -23.11
N TRP A 137 13.19 14.51 -23.93
CA TRP A 137 11.78 14.34 -23.57
C TRP A 137 11.40 12.88 -23.38
N GLU A 138 11.86 11.98 -24.27
CA GLU A 138 11.58 10.54 -24.16
C GLU A 138 12.15 9.95 -22.86
N VAL A 139 13.41 10.25 -22.53
CA VAL A 139 14.02 9.79 -21.27
C VAL A 139 13.27 10.35 -20.06
N THR A 140 12.84 11.61 -20.12
CA THR A 140 12.06 12.24 -19.04
C THR A 140 10.72 11.53 -18.83
N GLN A 141 10.01 11.19 -19.91
CA GLN A 141 8.76 10.42 -19.82
C GLN A 141 8.99 9.01 -19.28
N LYS A 142 10.02 8.30 -19.75
CA LYS A 142 10.35 6.97 -19.19
C LYS A 142 10.70 7.01 -17.71
N ARG A 143 11.38 8.06 -17.24
CA ARG A 143 11.62 8.26 -15.80
C ARG A 143 10.31 8.48 -15.04
N LEU A 144 9.40 9.30 -15.56
CA LEU A 144 8.09 9.54 -14.95
C LEU A 144 7.28 8.25 -14.86
N ASP A 145 7.22 7.47 -15.94
CA ASP A 145 6.55 6.16 -15.98
C ASP A 145 7.16 5.19 -14.98
N TYR A 146 8.49 5.13 -14.90
CA TYR A 146 9.20 4.31 -13.93
C TYR A 146 8.86 4.69 -12.48
N TYR A 147 8.83 5.98 -12.15
CA TYR A 147 8.42 6.45 -10.82
C TYR A 147 6.96 6.14 -10.53
N HIS A 148 6.06 6.33 -11.50
CA HIS A 148 4.65 5.99 -11.36
C HIS A 148 4.47 4.49 -11.08
N GLN A 149 5.24 3.64 -11.76
CA GLN A 149 5.22 2.21 -11.55
C GLN A 149 5.74 1.80 -10.17
N ILE A 150 6.80 2.45 -9.66
CA ILE A 150 7.27 2.22 -8.28
C ILE A 150 6.18 2.60 -7.28
N ALA A 151 5.58 3.79 -7.43
CA ALA A 151 4.56 4.27 -6.51
C ALA A 151 3.32 3.34 -6.50
N THR A 152 2.85 2.92 -7.67
CA THR A 152 1.67 2.04 -7.80
C THR A 152 1.94 0.63 -7.30
N SER A 153 3.13 0.06 -7.56
CA SER A 153 3.51 -1.25 -7.05
C SER A 153 3.67 -1.26 -5.52
N GLN A 154 4.23 -0.20 -4.94
CA GLN A 154 4.26 -0.01 -3.48
C GLN A 154 2.85 0.06 -2.89
N ALA A 155 1.95 0.82 -3.50
CA ALA A 155 0.56 0.92 -3.04
C ALA A 155 -0.16 -0.44 -3.09
N ARG A 156 -0.02 -1.19 -4.19
CA ARG A 156 -0.61 -2.54 -4.33
C ARG A 156 -0.07 -3.52 -3.30
N THR A 157 1.23 -3.51 -3.06
CA THR A 157 1.89 -4.37 -2.06
C THR A 157 1.40 -4.03 -0.66
N SER A 158 1.34 -2.74 -0.34
CA SER A 158 0.84 -2.23 0.93
C SER A 158 -0.62 -2.65 1.18
N PHE A 159 -1.49 -2.50 0.17
CA PHE A 159 -2.89 -2.92 0.24
C PHE A 159 -3.05 -4.43 0.43
N ARG A 160 -2.28 -5.25 -0.30
CA ARG A 160 -2.27 -6.72 -0.14
C ARG A 160 -1.80 -7.13 1.26
N ASN A 161 -0.76 -6.49 1.79
CA ASN A 161 -0.28 -6.75 3.14
C ASN A 161 -1.34 -6.37 4.19
N ALA A 162 -2.05 -5.26 3.99
CA ALA A 162 -3.16 -4.87 4.87
C ALA A 162 -4.33 -5.87 4.81
N GLN A 163 -4.68 -6.37 3.62
CA GLN A 163 -5.67 -7.43 3.47
C GLN A 163 -5.24 -8.72 4.18
N ALA A 164 -3.99 -9.13 3.99
CA ALA A 164 -3.44 -10.30 4.67
C ALA A 164 -3.49 -10.14 6.20
N ALA A 165 -3.10 -8.97 6.72
CA ALA A 165 -3.17 -8.69 8.15
C ALA A 165 -4.61 -8.73 8.68
N MET A 166 -5.58 -8.19 7.93
CA MET A 166 -7.01 -8.27 8.29
C MET A 166 -7.51 -9.71 8.34
N VAL A 167 -7.16 -10.52 7.34
CA VAL A 167 -7.54 -11.94 7.27
C VAL A 167 -6.90 -12.74 8.41
N ILE A 168 -5.60 -12.53 8.67
CA ILE A 168 -4.89 -13.19 9.79
C ILE A 168 -5.52 -12.80 11.12
N GLY A 169 -5.79 -11.51 11.34
CA GLY A 169 -6.43 -11.02 12.56
C GLY A 169 -7.82 -11.63 12.75
N PHE A 170 -8.60 -11.76 11.68
CA PHE A 170 -9.91 -12.42 11.73
C PHE A 170 -9.81 -13.90 12.08
N VAL A 171 -8.87 -14.65 11.48
CA VAL A 171 -8.66 -16.06 11.79
C VAL A 171 -8.23 -16.27 13.24
N LEU A 172 -7.30 -15.48 13.74
CA LEU A 172 -6.89 -15.55 15.15
C LEU A 172 -8.08 -15.29 16.09
N LEU A 173 -8.91 -14.31 15.76
CA LEU A 173 -10.11 -14.02 16.54
C LEU A 173 -11.10 -15.19 16.53
N ALA A 174 -11.32 -15.82 15.38
CA ALA A 174 -12.17 -17.00 15.26
C ALA A 174 -11.63 -18.17 16.10
N VAL A 175 -10.33 -18.44 16.04
CA VAL A 175 -9.68 -19.49 16.83
C VAL A 175 -9.84 -19.25 18.32
N PHE A 176 -9.55 -18.04 18.81
CA PHE A 176 -9.71 -17.73 20.23
C PHE A 176 -11.17 -17.77 20.69
N ALA A 177 -12.12 -17.35 19.84
CA ALA A 177 -13.54 -17.46 20.13
C ALA A 177 -13.98 -18.93 20.23
N THR A 178 -13.52 -19.80 19.33
CA THR A 178 -13.79 -21.23 19.40
C THR A 178 -13.18 -21.86 20.65
N MET A 179 -11.91 -21.56 20.96
CA MET A 179 -11.27 -22.04 22.19
C MET A 179 -11.98 -21.58 23.46
N ALA A 180 -12.44 -20.32 23.49
CA ALA A 180 -13.20 -19.78 24.62
C ALA A 180 -14.56 -20.47 24.78
N ALA A 181 -15.22 -20.81 23.67
CA ALA A 181 -16.52 -21.47 23.66
C ALA A 181 -16.44 -22.96 24.08
N THR A 182 -15.30 -23.60 23.87
CA THR A 182 -15.06 -25.00 24.26
C THR A 182 -14.24 -25.12 25.55
N ALA A 183 -14.04 -24.04 26.29
CA ALA A 183 -13.25 -24.07 27.52
C ALA A 183 -14.10 -24.56 28.70
N ASP A 184 -13.70 -25.67 29.32
CA ASP A 184 -14.43 -26.26 30.45
C ASP A 184 -14.27 -25.45 31.76
N SER A 185 -13.30 -24.54 31.83
CA SER A 185 -13.09 -23.66 32.99
C SER A 185 -13.41 -22.21 32.69
N THR A 186 -14.14 -21.59 33.63
CA THR A 186 -14.42 -20.14 33.63
C THR A 186 -13.14 -19.30 33.62
N ALA A 187 -12.07 -19.78 34.27
CA ALA A 187 -10.76 -19.14 34.27
C ALA A 187 -10.13 -19.14 32.87
N ALA A 188 -10.14 -20.28 32.16
CA ALA A 188 -9.64 -20.35 30.79
C ALA A 188 -10.47 -19.48 29.85
N ALA A 189 -11.80 -19.55 29.94
CA ALA A 189 -12.71 -18.72 29.15
C ALA A 189 -12.46 -17.21 29.36
N ALA A 190 -12.22 -16.78 30.60
CA ALA A 190 -11.92 -15.39 30.93
C ALA A 190 -10.59 -14.93 30.32
N VAL A 191 -9.53 -15.75 30.40
CA VAL A 191 -8.21 -15.43 29.83
C VAL A 191 -8.28 -15.40 28.30
N THR A 192 -8.93 -16.37 27.66
CA THR A 192 -9.10 -16.38 26.20
C THR A 192 -9.95 -15.21 25.72
N GLY A 193 -10.98 -14.83 26.47
CA GLY A 193 -11.79 -13.65 26.18
C GLY A 193 -10.98 -12.35 26.27
N ALA A 194 -10.16 -12.22 27.31
CA ALA A 194 -9.26 -11.06 27.48
C ALA A 194 -8.21 -10.98 26.35
N LEU A 195 -7.57 -12.09 26.00
CA LEU A 195 -6.62 -12.16 24.89
C LEU A 195 -7.28 -11.84 23.54
N GLY A 196 -8.48 -12.37 23.29
CA GLY A 196 -9.26 -12.06 22.10
C GLY A 196 -9.60 -10.57 21.99
N ALA A 197 -10.00 -9.95 23.10
CA ALA A 197 -10.28 -8.51 23.15
C ALA A 197 -9.02 -7.66 22.87
N VAL A 198 -7.87 -8.03 23.44
CA VAL A 198 -6.59 -7.33 23.19
C VAL A 198 -6.16 -7.49 21.73
N ALA A 199 -6.27 -8.70 21.16
CA ALA A 199 -5.95 -8.96 19.76
C ALA A 199 -6.86 -8.15 18.81
N ALA A 200 -8.16 -8.09 19.08
CA ALA A 200 -9.11 -7.29 18.31
C ALA A 200 -8.79 -5.79 18.38
N ALA A 201 -8.46 -5.28 19.56
CA ALA A 201 -8.07 -3.88 19.76
C ALA A 201 -6.78 -3.53 18.98
N LEU A 202 -5.78 -4.41 19.02
CA LEU A 202 -4.53 -4.26 18.28
C LEU A 202 -4.78 -4.26 16.76
N ALA A 203 -5.59 -5.19 16.26
CA ALA A 203 -5.95 -5.26 14.85
C ALA A 203 -6.68 -3.98 14.38
N GLY A 204 -7.63 -3.49 15.19
CA GLY A 204 -8.33 -2.22 14.93
C GLY A 204 -7.39 -1.01 14.91
N PHE A 205 -6.42 -0.95 15.83
CA PHE A 205 -5.42 0.11 15.88
C PHE A 205 -4.51 0.11 14.65
N ILE A 206 -4.01 -1.07 14.24
CA ILE A 206 -3.16 -1.22 13.05
C ILE A 206 -3.93 -0.81 11.80
N SER A 207 -5.16 -1.30 11.64
CA SER A 207 -6.03 -0.95 10.50
C SER A 207 -6.27 0.55 10.41
N ARG A 208 -6.63 1.20 11.53
CA ARG A 208 -6.84 2.64 11.58
C ARG A 208 -5.58 3.43 11.21
N THR A 209 -4.42 3.02 11.71
CA THR A 209 -3.14 3.68 11.42
C THR A 209 -2.78 3.55 9.94
N PHE A 210 -3.01 2.38 9.37
CA PHE A 210 -2.76 2.12 7.95
C PHE A 210 -3.65 2.99 7.05
N VAL A 211 -4.97 3.02 7.29
CA VAL A 211 -5.92 3.86 6.54
C VAL A 211 -5.53 5.34 6.65
N ARG A 212 -5.20 5.81 7.85
CA ARG A 212 -4.77 7.19 8.09
C ARG A 212 -3.50 7.55 7.32
N SER A 213 -2.55 6.62 7.25
CA SER A 213 -1.31 6.80 6.48
C SER A 213 -1.61 6.89 4.99
N GLN A 214 -2.48 6.02 4.47
CA GLN A 214 -2.88 6.03 3.05
C GLN A 214 -3.59 7.33 2.67
N ASP A 215 -4.52 7.81 3.50
CA ASP A 215 -5.21 9.09 3.28
C ASP A 215 -4.23 10.26 3.19
N THR A 216 -3.22 10.26 4.06
CA THR A 216 -2.20 11.32 4.11
C THR A 216 -1.31 11.27 2.87
N SER A 217 -0.86 10.09 2.47
CA SER A 217 -0.07 9.89 1.25
C SER A 217 -0.87 10.26 -0.01
N ALA A 218 -2.15 9.88 -0.10
CA ALA A 218 -3.02 10.23 -1.21
C ALA A 218 -3.27 11.75 -1.28
N SER A 219 -3.44 12.40 -0.13
CA SER A 219 -3.54 13.86 -0.06
C SER A 219 -2.27 14.55 -0.56
N HIS A 220 -1.09 14.05 -0.18
CA HIS A 220 0.19 14.61 -0.64
C HIS A 220 0.40 14.40 -2.15
N LEU A 221 0.06 13.22 -2.68
CA LEU A 221 0.09 12.96 -4.12
C LEU A 221 -0.84 13.89 -4.88
N ARG A 222 -2.06 14.12 -4.38
CA ARG A 222 -3.00 15.05 -5.01
C ARG A 222 -2.45 16.46 -5.07
N SER A 223 -1.89 16.97 -3.96
CA SER A 223 -1.24 18.28 -3.96
C SER A 223 -0.04 18.36 -4.91
N TYR A 224 0.72 17.26 -5.06
CA TYR A 224 1.85 17.23 -6.00
C TYR A 224 1.40 17.30 -7.46
N PHE A 225 0.24 16.73 -7.81
CA PHE A 225 -0.31 16.80 -9.18
C PHE A 225 -1.02 18.11 -9.49
N ASP A 226 -1.48 18.85 -8.49
CA ASP A 226 -2.07 20.17 -8.71
C ASP A 226 -1.01 21.19 -9.21
N GLN A 227 0.25 21.05 -8.80
CA GLN A 227 1.33 21.97 -9.16
C GLN A 227 1.74 21.93 -10.66
N PRO A 228 1.91 20.77 -11.31
CA PRO A 228 2.13 20.69 -12.77
C PRO A 228 0.97 21.23 -13.59
N LEU A 229 -0.28 21.10 -13.10
CA LEU A 229 -1.44 21.62 -13.82
C LEU A 229 -1.42 23.14 -13.88
N GLU A 230 -0.98 23.82 -12.83
CA GLU A 230 -0.75 25.27 -12.88
C GLU A 230 0.29 25.62 -13.94
N PHE A 231 1.41 24.88 -14.02
CA PHE A 231 2.42 25.10 -15.05
C PHE A 231 1.88 24.90 -16.47
N SER A 232 1.06 23.87 -16.69
CA SER A 232 0.42 23.64 -17.99
C SER A 232 -0.54 24.78 -18.38
N ARG A 233 -1.24 25.38 -17.42
CA ARG A 233 -2.10 26.55 -17.64
C ARG A 233 -1.27 27.78 -18.01
N TYR A 234 -0.12 27.97 -17.37
CA TYR A 234 0.79 29.08 -17.71
C TYR A 234 1.37 28.93 -19.12
N LEU A 235 1.83 27.73 -19.50
CA LEU A 235 2.31 27.47 -20.86
C LEU A 235 1.21 27.58 -21.92
N ALA A 236 -0.01 27.16 -21.61
CA ALA A 236 -1.15 27.33 -22.50
C ALA A 236 -1.49 28.83 -22.68
N ALA A 237 -1.45 29.60 -21.60
CA ALA A 237 -1.68 31.05 -21.65
C ALA A 237 -0.59 31.77 -22.45
N GLU A 238 0.68 31.37 -22.30
CA GLU A 238 1.79 31.87 -23.11
C GLU A 238 1.59 31.57 -24.61
N ARG A 239 1.20 30.33 -24.96
CA ARG A 239 0.90 29.96 -26.35
C ARG A 239 -0.27 30.75 -26.92
N LEU A 240 -1.34 30.93 -26.14
CA LEU A 240 -2.48 31.76 -26.55
C LEU A 240 -2.02 33.20 -26.83
N LEU A 241 -1.24 33.80 -25.93
CA LEU A 241 -0.66 35.13 -26.11
C LEU A 241 0.22 35.26 -27.36
N ASN A 242 0.94 34.19 -27.73
CA ASN A 242 1.78 34.16 -28.94
C ASN A 242 0.98 33.89 -30.22
N SER A 243 -0.19 33.25 -30.11
CA SER A 243 -1.06 32.93 -31.26
C SER A 243 -1.95 34.10 -31.69
N VAL A 244 -2.19 35.09 -30.83
CA VAL A 244 -2.96 36.28 -31.17
C VAL A 244 -2.03 37.33 -31.79
N GLN A 245 -1.71 37.16 -33.08
CA GLN A 245 -0.82 38.05 -33.84
C GLN A 245 -1.33 39.50 -33.99
N GLN A 246 -2.59 39.80 -33.61
CA GLN A 246 -3.24 41.10 -33.82
C GLN A 246 -3.27 42.02 -32.58
N LEU A 247 -2.64 41.64 -31.48
CA LEU A 247 -2.58 42.49 -30.29
C LEU A 247 -1.51 43.59 -30.47
N ASN A 248 -1.89 44.83 -30.17
CA ASN A 248 -0.94 45.93 -30.07
C ASN A 248 0.07 45.66 -28.93
N GLU A 249 1.31 46.15 -29.03
CA GLU A 249 2.36 45.89 -28.02
C GLU A 249 1.92 46.28 -26.60
N GLU A 250 1.19 47.39 -26.47
CA GLU A 250 0.65 47.85 -25.18
C GLU A 250 -0.36 46.87 -24.57
N GLN A 251 -1.24 46.27 -25.39
CA GLN A 251 -2.22 45.28 -24.92
C GLN A 251 -1.52 43.99 -24.50
N ARG A 252 -0.48 43.59 -25.23
CA ARG A 252 0.32 42.41 -24.90
C ARG A 252 1.08 42.61 -23.58
N ALA A 253 1.68 43.79 -23.37
CA ALA A 253 2.34 44.14 -22.13
C ALA A 253 1.35 44.18 -20.95
N ALA A 254 0.15 44.73 -21.15
CA ALA A 254 -0.89 44.76 -20.13
C ALA A 254 -1.35 43.36 -19.72
N ILE A 255 -1.61 42.47 -20.68
CA ILE A 255 -2.02 41.08 -20.39
C ILE A 255 -0.89 40.31 -19.72
N LEU A 256 0.36 40.47 -20.17
CA LEU A 256 1.53 39.84 -19.54
C LEU A 256 1.71 40.30 -18.09
N ALA A 257 1.57 41.61 -17.83
CA ALA A 257 1.67 42.17 -16.50
C ALA A 257 0.57 41.62 -15.57
N ASP A 258 -0.66 41.45 -16.08
CA ASP A 258 -1.78 40.87 -15.34
C ASP A 258 -1.56 39.37 -15.05
N LEU A 259 -1.04 38.62 -16.03
CA LEU A 259 -0.67 37.21 -15.88
C LEU A 259 0.45 37.03 -14.84
N LEU A 260 1.51 37.82 -14.92
CA LEU A 260 2.60 37.85 -13.94
C LEU A 260 2.08 38.21 -12.56
N ARG A 261 1.17 39.18 -12.45
CA ARG A 261 0.52 39.51 -11.17
C ARG A 261 -0.26 38.32 -10.61
N THR A 262 -0.96 37.59 -11.47
CA THR A 262 -1.75 36.42 -11.07
C THR A 262 -0.87 35.24 -10.65
N VAL A 263 0.30 35.07 -11.28
CA VAL A 263 1.29 34.02 -10.93
C VAL A 263 2.03 34.34 -9.64
N ILE A 264 2.42 35.60 -9.46
CA ILE A 264 3.24 36.05 -8.31
C ILE A 264 2.37 36.30 -7.08
N ALA A 265 1.13 36.75 -7.25
CA ALA A 265 0.20 36.84 -6.15
C ALA A 265 -0.05 35.41 -5.65
N PRO A 266 0.24 35.09 -4.38
CA PRO A 266 -0.06 33.78 -3.85
C PRO A 266 -1.55 33.54 -4.06
N THR A 267 -1.88 32.55 -4.90
CA THR A 267 -3.24 32.06 -5.07
C THR A 267 -3.78 31.89 -3.66
N ALA A 268 -4.82 32.65 -3.31
CA ALA A 268 -5.35 32.66 -1.95
C ALA A 268 -5.46 31.20 -1.48
N PRO A 269 -4.94 30.87 -0.27
CA PRO A 269 -4.76 29.49 0.15
C PRO A 269 -6.05 28.74 -0.14
N PRO A 270 -5.97 27.55 -0.78
CA PRO A 270 -7.14 26.84 -1.25
C PRO A 270 -8.15 26.81 -0.11
N ARG A 271 -9.35 27.37 -0.37
CA ARG A 271 -10.42 27.42 0.64
C ARG A 271 -10.47 26.03 1.26
N PRO A 272 -10.31 25.89 2.59
CA PRO A 272 -10.23 24.59 3.21
C PRO A 272 -11.46 23.81 2.74
N VAL A 273 -11.21 22.76 1.96
CA VAL A 273 -12.27 21.87 1.48
C VAL A 273 -13.09 21.51 2.72
N PRO A 274 -14.43 21.71 2.70
CA PRO A 274 -15.26 21.39 3.85
C PRO A 274 -14.87 19.99 4.31
N ARG A 275 -14.23 19.89 5.47
CA ARG A 275 -13.81 18.58 5.97
C ARG A 275 -15.08 17.75 5.98
N PRO A 276 -15.08 16.55 5.39
CA PRO A 276 -16.22 15.66 5.54
C PRO A 276 -16.57 15.63 7.02
N PRO A 277 -17.88 15.73 7.36
CA PRO A 277 -18.32 15.85 8.75
C PRO A 277 -17.55 14.82 9.55
N ARG A 278 -16.73 15.32 10.48
CA ARG A 278 -15.89 14.46 11.33
C ARG A 278 -16.87 13.41 11.86
N PRO A 279 -16.65 12.10 11.62
CA PRO A 279 -17.47 11.10 12.30
C PRO A 279 -17.44 11.49 13.77
N PRO A 280 -18.60 11.50 14.45
CA PRO A 280 -18.70 11.99 15.82
C PRO A 280 -17.54 11.36 16.56
N SER A 281 -16.61 12.20 17.04
CA SER A 281 -15.48 11.72 17.85
C SER A 281 -16.12 10.76 18.83
N PRO A 282 -15.71 9.48 18.89
CA PRO A 282 -16.26 8.55 19.87
C PRO A 282 -16.07 9.28 21.17
N SER A 283 -17.20 9.76 21.70
CA SER A 283 -17.23 10.66 22.84
C SER A 283 -16.27 10.02 23.79
N THR A 284 -15.18 10.73 24.11
CA THR A 284 -14.27 10.30 25.15
C THR A 284 -15.20 9.87 26.25
N CYS A 285 -15.27 8.55 26.46
CA CYS A 285 -16.06 7.95 27.50
C CYS A 285 -15.32 8.45 28.71
N ARG A 286 -15.70 9.65 29.15
CA ARG A 286 -15.14 10.35 30.29
C ARG A 286 -15.33 9.31 31.36
N PRO A 287 -14.25 8.66 31.84
CA PRO A 287 -14.38 7.59 32.80
C PRO A 287 -15.23 8.18 33.91
N ALA A 288 -16.37 7.52 34.17
CA ALA A 288 -17.33 7.97 35.15
C ALA A 288 -16.52 8.34 36.38
N ARG A 289 -16.55 9.62 36.75
CA ARG A 289 -15.82 10.12 37.90
C ARG A 289 -16.22 9.18 39.04
N PRO A 290 -15.30 8.42 39.65
CA PRO A 290 -15.67 7.49 40.70
C PRO A 290 -16.51 8.27 41.72
N PRO A 291 -17.59 7.67 42.25
CA PRO A 291 -18.42 8.33 43.24
C PRO A 291 -17.49 8.88 44.30
N ARG A 292 -17.56 10.20 44.49
CA ARG A 292 -16.79 10.90 45.52
C ARG A 292 -17.06 10.11 46.81
N PRO A 293 -16.03 9.54 47.48
CA PRO A 293 -16.26 8.80 48.71
C PRO A 293 -17.10 9.70 49.61
N ALA A 294 -18.19 9.12 50.13
CA ALA A 294 -19.13 9.83 51.00
C ALA A 294 -18.29 10.58 52.03
N ARG A 295 -18.43 11.90 52.03
CA ARG A 295 -17.73 12.78 52.96
C ARG A 295 -18.05 12.25 54.36
N GLU A 296 -17.06 11.66 55.00
CA GLU A 296 -17.16 11.11 56.35
C GLU A 296 -17.84 12.16 57.23
N VAL A 297 -19.04 11.83 57.70
CA VAL A 297 -19.78 12.70 58.61
C VAL A 297 -18.97 12.71 59.91
N PRO A 298 -18.48 13.87 60.38
CA PRO A 298 -17.71 13.94 61.62
C PRO A 298 -18.53 13.34 62.78
N ASP A 299 -17.93 12.41 63.53
CA ASP A 299 -18.55 11.64 64.62
C ASP A 299 -19.28 12.51 65.67
N ASP A 300 -18.91 13.79 65.76
CA ASP A 300 -19.54 14.77 66.65
C ASP A 300 -21.02 15.02 66.34
N VAL A 301 -21.44 14.85 65.07
CA VAL A 301 -22.84 15.00 64.67
C VAL A 301 -23.68 13.82 65.15
N VAL A 302 -23.14 12.60 65.10
CA VAL A 302 -23.82 11.38 65.56
C VAL A 302 -23.98 11.38 67.09
N ARG A 303 -22.98 11.89 67.83
CA ARG A 303 -23.07 12.04 69.30
C ARG A 303 -24.12 13.05 69.75
N ARG A 304 -24.33 14.15 69.01
CA ARG A 304 -25.36 15.15 69.35
C ARG A 304 -26.78 14.62 69.17
N VAL A 305 -27.03 13.78 68.16
CA VAL A 305 -28.36 13.18 67.94
C VAL A 305 -28.71 12.18 69.04
N ARG A 306 -27.76 11.35 69.50
CA ARG A 306 -28.03 10.40 70.60
C ARG A 306 -28.34 11.07 71.94
N ARG A 307 -27.71 12.21 72.26
CA ARG A 307 -27.98 12.93 73.52
C ARG A 307 -29.36 13.59 73.58
N ARG A 308 -29.98 13.90 72.43
CA ARG A 308 -31.33 14.49 72.38
C ARG A 308 -32.46 13.47 72.59
N SER A 309 -32.20 12.18 72.41
CA SER A 309 -33.21 11.11 72.59
C SER A 309 -33.36 10.57 74.02
N ARG A 310 -32.58 11.10 74.98
CA ARG A 310 -32.55 10.64 76.39
C ARG A 310 -32.99 11.71 77.40
N ARG A 311 -33.68 12.75 76.94
CA ARG A 311 -34.33 13.75 77.81
C ARG A 311 -35.80 13.82 77.50
#